data_AF-A0A381WEZ8-F1
#
_entry.id   AF-A0A381WEZ8-F1
#
_cell.length_a   1.000
_cell.length_b   1.000
_cell.length_c   1.000
_cell.angle_alpha   90.00
_cell.angle_beta   90.00
_cell.angle_gamma   90.00
#
_symmetry.space_group_name_H-M   'P 1'
#
loop_
_entity.id
_entity.type
_entity.pdbx_description
1 polymer ?
#
loop_
_entity_poly.entity_id
_entity_poly.type
_entity_poly.pdbx_seq_one_letter_code
_entity_poly.pdbx_strand_id
1 'polypeptide(L)'
;VSAEREVLATKDAASALEGTRRLVSDQSVQVGPLSHLVEERDTLLKMQWEHFDVEMLGTTVGAVLNGLDLSKELPGEATDEVQRALDAYKVVFFRDQHLTPDQHLSFARRFGALEVHPFIPSSDKRPELVRFTKDADTGGYENIWHHDVTWRE
;
A
#
# COMPACT_ATOMS: atom_id res chain seq x y z
N VAL A 1 -0.44 -25.15 -20.97
CA VAL A 1 0.54 -24.54 -20.04
C VAL A 1 0.60 -23.06 -20.38
N SER A 2 -0.30 -22.27 -19.78
CA SER A 2 -0.32 -20.82 -19.95
C SER A 2 0.77 -20.25 -19.06
N ALA A 3 1.80 -19.66 -19.66
CA ALA A 3 2.81 -18.93 -18.90
C ALA A 3 2.11 -17.84 -18.08
N GLU A 4 2.29 -17.88 -16.75
CA GLU A 4 1.91 -16.82 -15.83
C GLU A 4 2.55 -15.53 -16.35
N ARG A 5 1.75 -14.64 -16.92
CA ARG A 5 2.19 -13.28 -17.21
C ARG A 5 2.03 -12.49 -15.93
N GLU A 6 3.05 -12.51 -15.10
CA GLU A 6 3.19 -11.55 -14.03
C GLU A 6 3.41 -10.18 -14.68
N VAL A 7 2.39 -9.33 -14.65
CA VAL A 7 2.53 -7.94 -15.07
C VAL A 7 3.13 -7.17 -13.90
N LEU A 8 4.45 -7.23 -13.80
CA LEU A 8 5.20 -6.33 -12.93
C LEU A 8 5.28 -4.98 -13.61
N ALA A 9 4.59 -3.98 -13.07
CA ALA A 9 4.87 -2.60 -13.41
C ALA A 9 6.27 -2.27 -12.87
N THR A 10 7.30 -2.42 -13.70
CA THR A 10 8.70 -2.14 -13.32
C THR A 10 9.04 -0.65 -13.37
N LYS A 11 8.07 0.21 -13.71
CA LYS A 11 8.23 1.66 -13.81
C LYS A 11 6.88 2.35 -13.67
N ASP A 12 6.76 3.29 -12.75
CA ASP A 12 5.63 4.20 -12.69
C ASP A 12 5.66 5.14 -13.91
N ALA A 13 4.59 5.17 -14.70
CA ALA A 13 4.47 6.11 -15.83
C ALA A 13 4.53 7.57 -15.37
N ALA A 14 4.13 7.85 -14.12
CA ALA A 14 4.18 9.16 -13.51
C ALA A 14 5.58 9.54 -12.98
N SER A 15 6.52 8.59 -12.87
CA SER A 15 7.90 8.85 -12.38
C SER A 15 8.68 9.86 -13.25
N ALA A 16 8.31 9.92 -14.54
CA ALA A 16 8.90 10.80 -15.55
C ALA A 16 8.07 12.08 -15.80
N LEU A 17 7.04 12.37 -14.99
CA LEU A 17 6.29 13.62 -15.11
C LEU A 17 7.22 14.79 -14.81
N GLU A 18 7.61 15.48 -15.89
CA GLU A 18 8.29 16.76 -15.82
C GLU A 18 7.34 17.80 -15.21
N GLY A 19 7.90 18.78 -14.48
CA GLY A 19 7.18 19.96 -13.98
C GLY A 19 6.74 20.92 -15.11
N THR A 20 6.42 20.42 -16.30
CA THR A 20 6.15 21.21 -17.51
C THR A 20 4.75 20.93 -18.05
N ARG A 21 4.08 21.96 -18.60
CA ARG A 21 2.78 21.78 -19.25
C ARG A 21 2.94 21.25 -20.67
N ARG A 22 2.14 20.26 -21.04
CA ARG A 22 1.99 19.73 -22.39
C ARG A 22 0.56 19.92 -22.88
N LEU A 23 0.40 20.36 -24.12
CA LEU A 23 -0.91 20.44 -24.77
C LEU A 23 -1.20 19.09 -25.42
N VAL A 24 -2.37 18.52 -25.18
CA VAL A 24 -2.81 17.27 -25.82
C VAL A 24 -4.09 17.55 -26.62
N SER A 25 -4.16 16.99 -27.84
CA SER A 25 -5.18 17.23 -28.89
C SER A 25 -5.32 18.70 -29.31
N ASP A 26 -6.42 19.04 -29.99
CA ASP A 26 -6.87 20.31 -30.58
C ASP A 26 -6.82 21.58 -29.69
N GLN A 27 -5.90 21.64 -28.75
CA GLN A 27 -5.66 22.74 -27.81
C GLN A 27 -6.76 22.89 -26.74
N SER A 28 -7.74 21.97 -26.67
CA SER A 28 -8.79 22.00 -25.64
C SER A 28 -8.36 21.42 -24.29
N VAL A 29 -7.30 20.60 -24.24
CA VAL A 29 -6.82 19.96 -23.00
C VAL A 29 -5.38 20.37 -22.71
N GLN A 30 -5.19 21.12 -21.61
CA GLN A 30 -3.87 21.32 -21.01
C GLN A 30 -3.56 20.17 -20.05
N VAL A 31 -2.53 19.39 -20.32
CA VAL A 31 -2.01 18.34 -19.43
C VAL A 31 -0.66 18.80 -18.90
N GLY A 32 -0.59 19.27 -17.65
CA GLY A 32 0.59 19.98 -17.22
C GLY A 32 0.62 20.37 -15.75
N PRO A 33 1.81 20.65 -15.20
CA PRO A 33 2.30 19.91 -14.07
C PRO A 33 1.37 20.02 -12.87
N LEU A 34 1.15 18.87 -12.25
CA LEU A 34 0.55 18.79 -10.94
C LEU A 34 1.65 19.24 -9.95
N SER A 35 1.90 20.55 -9.84
CA SER A 35 3.03 21.12 -9.07
C SER A 35 3.05 20.62 -7.63
N HIS A 36 1.88 20.43 -7.04
CA HIS A 36 1.72 19.81 -5.73
C HIS A 36 2.25 18.37 -5.68
N LEU A 37 2.19 17.59 -6.76
CA LEU A 37 2.81 16.26 -6.82
C LEU A 37 4.33 16.32 -6.92
N VAL A 38 4.89 17.38 -7.53
CA VAL A 38 6.35 17.59 -7.55
C VAL A 38 6.84 17.98 -6.17
N GLU A 39 6.17 18.91 -5.50
CA GLU A 39 6.49 19.31 -4.12
C GLU A 39 6.33 18.16 -3.13
N GLU A 40 5.26 17.36 -3.26
CA GLU A 40 5.06 16.16 -2.45
C GLU A 40 6.17 15.12 -2.72
N ARG A 41 6.47 14.82 -3.99
CA ARG A 41 7.56 13.92 -4.37
C ARG A 41 8.90 14.37 -3.78
N ASP A 42 9.24 15.66 -3.90
CA ASP A 42 10.48 16.20 -3.36
C ASP A 42 10.52 16.12 -1.84
N THR A 43 9.39 16.24 -1.17
CA THR A 43 9.27 16.05 0.27
C THR A 43 9.52 14.58 0.63
N LEU A 44 8.87 13.65 -0.07
CA LEU A 44 9.02 12.21 0.14
C LEU A 44 10.46 11.73 -0.13
N LEU A 45 11.14 12.28 -1.14
CA LEU A 45 12.53 11.95 -1.48
C LEU A 45 13.55 12.46 -0.45
N LYS A 46 13.19 13.45 0.36
CA LYS A 46 14.05 14.01 1.43
C LYS A 46 13.85 13.30 2.77
N MET A 47 12.82 12.48 2.90
CA MET A 47 12.58 11.72 4.12
C MET A 47 13.71 10.73 4.38
N GLN A 48 14.05 10.56 5.64
CA GLN A 48 15.07 9.63 6.12
C GLN A 48 14.45 8.69 7.14
N TRP A 49 14.99 7.48 7.17
CA TRP A 49 14.49 6.35 7.95
C TRP A 49 15.68 5.71 8.63
N GLU A 50 15.55 5.42 9.92
CA GLU A 50 16.66 4.90 10.73
C GLU A 50 16.66 3.37 10.80
N HIS A 51 15.47 2.76 10.73
CA HIS A 51 15.28 1.33 10.98
C HIS A 51 15.10 0.49 9.71
N PHE A 52 14.90 1.12 8.55
CA PHE A 52 14.63 0.45 7.29
C PHE A 52 14.97 1.34 6.10
N ASP A 53 15.17 0.71 4.94
CA ASP A 53 15.32 1.43 3.67
C ASP A 53 13.96 1.56 2.96
N VAL A 54 13.79 2.63 2.19
CA VAL A 54 12.55 2.89 1.45
C VAL A 54 12.81 2.96 -0.04
N GLU A 55 12.03 2.18 -0.80
CA GLU A 55 11.97 2.23 -2.26
C GLU A 55 10.59 2.73 -2.68
N MET A 56 10.52 3.95 -3.23
CA MET A 56 9.27 4.50 -3.75
C MET A 56 8.82 3.75 -5.01
N LEU A 57 7.56 3.31 -5.03
CA LEU A 57 6.96 2.64 -6.20
C LEU A 57 6.32 3.63 -7.17
N GLY A 58 5.80 4.74 -6.65
CA GLY A 58 5.20 5.80 -7.45
C GLY A 58 5.65 7.20 -7.02
N THR A 59 5.24 8.21 -7.78
CA THR A 59 5.64 9.61 -7.53
C THR A 59 5.20 10.14 -6.16
N THR A 60 4.00 9.79 -5.69
CA THR A 60 3.44 10.26 -4.41
C THR A 60 2.76 9.17 -3.57
N VAL A 61 2.63 7.96 -4.10
CA VAL A 61 1.91 6.85 -3.46
C VAL A 61 2.68 5.56 -3.68
N GLY A 62 2.78 4.76 -2.62
CA GLY A 62 3.38 3.44 -2.66
C GLY A 62 4.87 3.45 -2.35
N ALA A 63 5.27 2.64 -1.38
CA ALA A 63 6.67 2.35 -1.11
C ALA A 63 6.90 0.92 -0.59
N VAL A 64 8.06 0.34 -0.88
CA VAL A 64 8.55 -0.89 -0.25
C VAL A 64 9.45 -0.52 0.92
N LEU A 65 9.18 -1.08 2.10
CA LEU A 65 10.03 -0.92 3.29
C LEU A 65 10.90 -2.17 3.45
N ASN A 66 12.22 -2.00 3.29
CA ASN A 66 13.21 -3.07 3.27
C ASN A 66 13.98 -3.16 4.59
N GLY A 67 14.41 -4.37 4.98
CA GLY A 67 15.20 -4.58 6.20
C GLY A 67 14.39 -4.88 7.46
N LEU A 68 13.06 -4.98 7.35
CA LEU A 68 12.17 -5.35 8.45
C LEU A 68 11.78 -6.83 8.40
N ASP A 69 11.74 -7.46 9.58
CA ASP A 69 11.25 -8.81 9.78
C ASP A 69 9.99 -8.75 10.66
N LEU A 70 8.82 -8.82 10.02
CA LEU A 70 7.53 -8.71 10.70
C LEU A 70 7.14 -9.98 11.47
N SER A 71 7.92 -11.06 11.34
CA SER A 71 7.73 -12.27 12.14
C SER A 71 8.15 -12.08 13.59
N LYS A 72 8.87 -11.00 13.88
CA LYS A 72 9.39 -10.63 15.20
C LYS A 72 8.71 -9.38 15.72
N GLU A 73 8.90 -9.13 17.01
CA GLU A 73 8.54 -7.86 17.61
C GLU A 73 9.49 -6.77 17.12
N LEU A 74 8.93 -5.73 16.50
CA LEU A 74 9.67 -4.54 16.11
C LEU A 74 9.85 -3.63 17.34
N PRO A 75 10.98 -2.93 17.45
CA PRO A 75 11.11 -1.83 18.40
C PRO A 75 9.98 -0.81 18.24
N GLY A 76 9.60 -0.14 19.33
CA GLY A 76 8.57 0.92 19.30
C GLY A 76 8.91 2.02 18.29
N GLU A 77 10.16 2.49 18.30
CA GLU A 77 10.66 3.50 17.37
C GLU A 77 10.51 3.07 15.90
N ALA A 78 10.87 1.82 15.57
CA ALA A 78 10.69 1.26 14.23
C ALA A 78 9.20 1.19 13.83
N THR A 79 8.32 0.87 14.78
CA THR A 79 6.86 0.84 14.54
C THR A 79 6.32 2.25 14.25
N ASP A 80 6.76 3.24 15.00
CA ASP A 80 6.41 4.64 14.77
C ASP A 80 6.92 5.12 13.41
N GLU A 81 8.14 4.73 13.00
CA GLU A 81 8.65 5.01 11.66
C GLU A 81 7.79 4.38 10.57
N VAL A 82 7.33 3.13 10.76
CA VAL A 82 6.43 2.47 9.81
C VAL A 82 5.09 3.20 9.70
N GLN A 83 4.52 3.67 10.81
CA GLN A 83 3.29 4.49 10.78
C GLN A 83 3.52 5.79 9.98
N ARG A 84 4.62 6.50 10.24
CA ARG A 84 4.97 7.72 9.48
C ARG A 84 5.14 7.42 7.99
N ALA A 85 5.77 6.29 7.65
CA ALA A 85 5.91 5.86 6.27
C ALA A 85 4.54 5.54 5.63
N LEU A 86 3.63 4.87 6.35
CA LEU A 86 2.27 4.64 5.88
C LEU A 86 1.53 5.97 5.64
N ASP A 87 1.63 6.93 6.55
CA ASP A 87 0.99 8.25 6.40
C ASP A 87 1.57 9.04 5.21
N ALA A 88 2.88 8.92 4.98
CA ALA A 88 3.59 9.59 3.88
C ALA A 88 3.28 8.95 2.52
N TYR A 89 3.45 7.63 2.39
CA TYR A 89 3.32 6.92 1.13
C TYR A 89 1.93 6.37 0.85
N LYS A 90 0.99 6.49 1.81
CA LYS A 90 -0.41 6.07 1.78
C LYS A 90 -0.64 4.55 1.71
N VAL A 91 0.24 3.83 1.04
CA VAL A 91 0.31 2.36 1.00
C VAL A 91 1.78 1.93 1.07
N VAL A 92 2.07 0.94 1.90
CA VAL A 92 3.43 0.40 2.06
C VAL A 92 3.44 -1.11 1.91
N PHE A 93 4.55 -1.65 1.44
CA PHE A 93 4.73 -3.08 1.18
C PHE A 93 5.95 -3.60 1.93
N PHE A 94 5.81 -4.81 2.46
CA PHE A 94 6.91 -5.58 3.06
C PHE A 94 7.07 -6.86 2.23
N ARG A 95 8.23 -7.02 1.60
CA ARG A 95 8.51 -8.19 0.75
C ARG A 95 9.01 -9.37 1.60
N ASP A 96 8.83 -10.57 1.06
CA ASP A 96 9.36 -11.84 1.61
C ASP A 96 8.95 -12.18 3.05
N GLN A 97 7.80 -11.66 3.51
CA GLN A 97 7.28 -11.91 4.86
C GLN A 97 6.50 -13.23 4.93
N HIS A 98 7.01 -14.19 5.70
CA HIS A 98 6.37 -15.49 5.92
C HIS A 98 5.77 -15.52 7.33
N LEU A 99 4.54 -15.01 7.44
CA LEU A 99 3.88 -14.80 8.75
C LEU A 99 2.89 -15.91 9.08
N THR A 100 2.90 -16.33 10.33
CA THR A 100 1.75 -17.05 10.91
C THR A 100 0.56 -16.09 11.09
N PRO A 101 -0.67 -16.62 11.20
CA PRO A 101 -1.85 -15.82 11.56
C PRO A 101 -1.67 -14.99 12.84
N ASP A 102 -0.96 -15.52 13.85
CA ASP A 102 -0.66 -14.80 15.10
C ASP A 102 0.25 -13.60 14.85
N GLN A 103 1.31 -13.79 14.08
CA GLN A 103 2.26 -12.73 13.76
C GLN A 103 1.60 -11.63 12.93
N HIS A 104 0.75 -11.99 11.96
CA HIS A 104 0.00 -11.01 11.18
C HIS A 104 -0.91 -10.16 12.08
N LEU A 105 -1.70 -10.78 12.96
CA LEU A 105 -2.55 -10.05 13.91
C LEU A 105 -1.73 -9.21 14.90
N SER A 106 -0.60 -9.73 15.37
CA SER A 106 0.30 -9.01 16.28
C SER A 106 0.85 -7.75 15.61
N PHE A 107 1.24 -7.83 14.34
CA PHE A 107 1.67 -6.67 13.56
C PHE A 107 0.54 -5.67 13.33
N ALA A 108 -0.63 -6.13 12.89
CA ALA A 108 -1.77 -5.26 12.63
C ALA A 108 -2.23 -4.48 13.88
N ARG A 109 -2.16 -5.09 15.08
CA ARG A 109 -2.53 -4.43 16.35
C ARG A 109 -1.65 -3.24 16.72
N ARG A 110 -0.48 -3.09 16.10
CA ARG A 110 0.39 -1.93 16.31
C ARG A 110 -0.21 -0.63 15.75
N PHE A 111 -1.14 -0.74 14.80
CA PHE A 111 -1.80 0.39 14.14
C PHE A 111 -3.16 0.75 14.78
N GLY A 112 -3.63 -0.04 15.75
CA GLY A 112 -4.89 0.20 16.43
C GLY A 112 -5.66 -1.08 16.78
N ALA A 113 -6.88 -0.89 17.28
CA ALA A 113 -7.80 -2.00 17.53
C ALA A 113 -8.24 -2.64 16.22
N LEU A 114 -8.24 -3.97 16.16
CA LEU A 114 -8.68 -4.70 14.97
C LEU A 114 -10.20 -4.82 14.93
N GLU A 115 -10.77 -4.52 13.77
CA GLU A 115 -12.19 -4.72 13.51
C GLU A 115 -12.50 -6.20 13.19
N VAL A 116 -13.65 -6.69 13.64
CA VAL A 116 -14.24 -7.93 13.11
C VAL A 116 -15.14 -7.57 11.93
N HIS A 117 -14.72 -7.98 10.73
CA HIS A 117 -15.40 -7.59 9.49
C HIS A 117 -16.84 -8.16 9.41
N PRO A 118 -17.86 -7.33 9.09
CA PRO A 118 -19.27 -7.74 9.14
C PRO A 118 -19.68 -8.81 8.12
N PHE A 119 -19.13 -8.74 6.92
CA PHE A 119 -19.66 -9.47 5.76
C PHE A 119 -18.83 -10.67 5.34
N ILE A 120 -17.57 -10.74 5.79
CA ILE A 120 -16.62 -11.72 5.26
C ILE A 120 -16.29 -12.68 6.39
N PRO A 121 -16.54 -13.99 6.19
CA PRO A 121 -16.28 -14.98 7.21
C PRO A 121 -14.81 -14.93 7.66
N SER A 122 -14.61 -14.88 8.96
CA SER A 122 -13.31 -15.05 9.59
C SER A 122 -13.07 -16.52 9.95
N SER A 123 -11.84 -16.83 10.34
CA SER A 123 -11.56 -18.16 10.90
C SER A 123 -12.14 -18.29 12.31
N ASP A 124 -12.76 -19.42 12.64
CA ASP A 124 -13.42 -19.68 13.94
C ASP A 124 -12.55 -19.41 15.18
N LYS A 125 -11.22 -19.41 15.02
CA LYS A 125 -10.25 -19.18 16.11
C LYS A 125 -9.76 -17.74 16.23
N ARG A 126 -9.97 -16.90 15.23
CA ARG A 126 -9.46 -15.50 15.13
C ARG A 126 -10.48 -14.65 14.38
N PRO A 127 -11.49 -14.09 15.08
CA PRO A 127 -12.57 -13.37 14.42
C PRO A 127 -12.09 -12.11 13.67
N GLU A 128 -10.97 -11.52 14.07
CA GLU A 128 -10.37 -10.35 13.42
C GLU A 128 -9.60 -10.71 12.13
N LEU A 129 -9.32 -12.00 11.89
CA LEU A 129 -8.62 -12.45 10.69
C LEU A 129 -9.60 -13.00 9.66
N VAL A 130 -9.81 -12.22 8.61
CA VAL A 130 -10.64 -12.57 7.47
C VAL A 130 -9.84 -13.38 6.46
N ARG A 131 -10.47 -14.41 5.85
CA ARG A 131 -9.86 -15.19 4.77
C ARG A 131 -10.53 -14.87 3.43
N PHE A 132 -9.83 -14.13 2.57
CA PHE A 132 -10.21 -13.95 1.18
C PHE A 132 -9.73 -15.13 0.33
N THR A 133 -10.60 -16.10 0.07
CA THR A 133 -10.33 -17.19 -0.89
C THR A 133 -11.23 -17.02 -2.10
N LYS A 134 -10.66 -17.14 -3.29
CA LYS A 134 -11.40 -17.15 -4.56
C LYS A 134 -11.29 -18.54 -5.18
N ASP A 135 -12.40 -19.04 -5.67
CA ASP A 135 -12.51 -20.30 -6.41
C ASP A 135 -13.51 -20.12 -7.57
N ALA A 136 -13.84 -21.20 -8.28
CA ALA A 136 -14.75 -21.15 -9.42
C ALA A 136 -16.16 -20.66 -9.06
N ASP A 137 -16.55 -20.79 -7.79
CA ASP A 137 -17.89 -20.45 -7.31
C ASP A 137 -17.91 -19.11 -6.56
N THR A 138 -16.74 -18.55 -6.24
CA THR A 138 -16.59 -17.31 -5.46
C THR A 138 -16.25 -16.12 -6.35
N GLY A 139 -17.25 -15.27 -6.63
CA GLY A 139 -17.08 -14.03 -7.39
C GLY A 139 -16.20 -12.96 -6.69
N GLY A 140 -15.62 -12.06 -7.49
CA GLY A 140 -14.92 -10.85 -7.02
C GLY A 140 -15.90 -9.70 -6.80
N TYR A 141 -16.04 -9.24 -5.55
CA TYR A 141 -16.86 -8.05 -5.22
C TYR A 141 -15.99 -6.79 -5.08
N GLU A 142 -14.70 -6.99 -4.80
CA GLU A 142 -13.67 -5.98 -4.58
C GLU A 142 -13.18 -5.29 -5.86
N ASN A 143 -13.59 -5.77 -7.04
CA ASN A 143 -13.10 -5.31 -8.35
C ASN A 143 -13.75 -3.99 -8.82
N ILE A 144 -13.90 -3.04 -7.93
CA ILE A 144 -14.36 -1.66 -8.17
C ILE A 144 -13.49 -0.68 -7.39
N TRP A 145 -13.39 0.58 -7.81
CA TRP A 145 -12.73 1.61 -7.02
C TRP A 145 -13.57 1.93 -5.77
N HIS A 146 -13.02 1.70 -4.58
CA HIS A 146 -13.70 1.92 -3.30
C HIS A 146 -12.71 2.23 -2.18
N HIS A 147 -13.27 2.68 -1.05
CA HIS A 147 -12.64 2.62 0.26
C HIS A 147 -13.46 1.68 1.13
N ASP A 148 -12.78 0.90 1.96
CA ASP A 148 -13.42 -0.14 2.76
C ASP A 148 -14.40 0.45 3.78
N VAL A 149 -15.59 -0.15 3.85
CA VAL A 149 -16.59 0.02 4.92
C VAL A 149 -16.98 1.48 5.26
N THR A 150 -16.99 2.39 4.27
CA THR A 150 -17.30 3.83 4.46
C THR A 150 -18.71 4.16 4.93
N TRP A 151 -19.59 3.17 5.08
CA TRP A 151 -20.96 3.32 5.58
C TRP A 151 -21.08 3.20 7.10
N ARG A 152 -19.99 2.88 7.82
CA ARG A 152 -19.96 2.73 9.28
C ARG A 152 -19.67 4.05 10.01
N GLU A 153 -20.20 4.16 11.21
CA GLU A 153 -20.02 5.28 12.16
C GLU A 153 -19.01 4.94 13.27
#